data_AF-A0A2A2EE64-F1
#
_entry.id   AF-A0A2A2EE64-F1
#
_cell.length_a   1.000
_cell.length_b   1.000
_cell.length_c   1.000
_cell.angle_alpha   90.00
_cell.angle_beta   90.00
_cell.angle_gamma   90.00
#
_symmetry.space_group_name_H-M   'P 1'
#
loop_
_entity.id
_entity.type
_entity.pdbx_description
1 polymer ?
#
loop_
_entity_poly.entity_id
_entity_poly.type
_entity_poly.pdbx_seq_one_letter_code
_entity_poly.pdbx_strand_id
1 'polypeptide(L)'
;MTHVEMLVTLCVAVLGCGGFWEWWRARGEKKHEAVLRGELNELVETSLRNSQTIKELAEKIDRNTQTLNETRAWEEHHEAETHRHRLLGLRQAMMEDPHDRLSHEHQIEAGREYLASGGNGIGHARFEQLLADYKWRLAHADWDYTHRPPTTNTTD
;
A
#
# COMPACT_ATOMS: atom_id res chain seq x y z
N MET A 1 16.72 -41.84 -22.78
CA MET A 1 15.26 -41.82 -22.96
C MET A 1 14.61 -41.61 -21.61
N THR A 2 13.96 -40.47 -21.42
CA THR A 2 13.35 -40.11 -20.13
C THR A 2 11.97 -40.78 -19.99
N HIS A 3 11.51 -41.04 -18.76
CA HIS A 3 10.20 -41.67 -18.50
C HIS A 3 9.03 -40.98 -19.21
N VAL A 4 9.16 -39.68 -19.49
CA VAL A 4 8.19 -38.88 -20.23
C VAL A 4 8.12 -39.29 -21.71
N GLU A 5 9.27 -39.56 -22.35
CA GLU A 5 9.29 -40.01 -23.75
C GLU A 5 8.66 -41.39 -23.91
N MET A 6 8.87 -42.31 -22.95
CA MET A 6 8.20 -43.61 -22.92
C MET A 6 6.68 -43.48 -22.75
N LEU A 7 6.22 -42.58 -21.88
CA LEU A 7 4.78 -42.34 -21.69
C LEU A 7 4.14 -41.72 -22.94
N VAL A 8 4.84 -40.80 -23.60
CA VAL A 8 4.36 -40.18 -24.85
C VAL A 8 4.30 -41.22 -25.98
N THR A 9 5.32 -42.07 -26.13
CA THR A 9 5.30 -43.14 -27.14
C THR A 9 4.23 -44.19 -26.85
N LEU A 10 4.01 -44.54 -25.58
CA LEU A 10 2.92 -45.44 -25.18
C LEU A 10 1.55 -44.84 -25.50
N CYS A 11 1.34 -43.56 -25.19
CA CYS A 11 0.09 -42.85 -25.50
C CYS A 11 -0.15 -42.78 -27.02
N VAL A 12 0.87 -42.48 -27.83
CA VAL A 12 0.75 -42.42 -29.29
C VAL A 12 0.49 -43.81 -29.91
N ALA A 13 1.12 -44.86 -29.38
CA ALA A 13 0.89 -46.23 -29.83
C ALA A 13 -0.53 -46.74 -29.52
N VAL A 14 -1.09 -46.38 -28.35
CA VAL A 14 -2.45 -46.73 -27.96
C VAL A 14 -3.49 -45.93 -28.76
N LEU A 15 -3.21 -44.65 -29.06
CA LEU A 15 -4.10 -43.78 -29.83
C LEU A 15 -4.06 -44.05 -31.35
N GLY A 16 -2.97 -44.62 -31.87
CA GLY A 16 -2.81 -44.96 -33.28
C GLY A 16 -3.45 -46.28 -33.72
N CYS A 17 -3.96 -47.08 -32.79
CA CYS A 17 -4.58 -48.36 -33.09
C CYS A 17 -6.07 -48.14 -33.40
N GLY A 18 -6.46 -48.15 -34.67
CA GLY A 18 -7.83 -47.84 -35.13
C GLY A 18 -8.94 -48.65 -34.45
N GLY A 19 -8.63 -49.88 -33.99
CA GLY A 19 -9.56 -50.71 -33.21
C GLY A 19 -9.90 -50.14 -31.82
N PHE A 20 -9.02 -49.35 -31.20
CA PHE A 20 -9.30 -48.69 -29.91
C PHE A 20 -10.37 -47.61 -30.07
N TRP A 21 -10.30 -46.82 -31.15
CA TRP A 21 -11.29 -45.78 -31.43
C TRP A 21 -12.68 -46.36 -31.74
N GLU A 22 -12.76 -47.46 -32.51
CA GLU A 22 -14.04 -48.13 -32.75
C GLU A 22 -14.60 -48.79 -31.48
N TRP A 23 -13.74 -49.41 -30.67
CA TRP A 23 -14.14 -49.96 -29.37
C TRP A 23 -14.63 -48.87 -28.40
N TRP A 24 -13.95 -47.73 -28.34
CA TRP A 24 -14.34 -46.60 -27.50
C TRP A 24 -15.67 -45.98 -27.95
N ARG A 25 -15.89 -45.84 -29.26
CA ARG A 25 -17.15 -45.35 -29.84
C ARG A 25 -18.32 -46.31 -29.56
N ALA A 26 -18.11 -47.61 -29.76
CA ALA A 26 -19.10 -48.65 -29.46
C ALA A 26 -19.43 -48.76 -27.96
N ARG A 27 -18.48 -48.38 -27.08
CA ARG A 27 -18.69 -48.32 -25.64
C ARG A 27 -19.39 -47.04 -25.19
N GLY A 28 -19.28 -45.96 -25.97
CA GLY A 28 -20.03 -44.72 -25.79
C GLY A 28 -21.51 -44.87 -26.14
N GLU A 29 -21.84 -45.52 -27.26
CA GLU A 29 -23.24 -45.69 -27.70
C GLU A 29 -24.09 -46.53 -26.74
N LYS A 30 -23.50 -47.52 -26.06
CA LYS A 30 -24.22 -48.33 -25.04
C LYS A 30 -24.43 -47.61 -23.71
N LYS A 31 -23.90 -46.40 -23.52
CA LYS A 31 -24.01 -45.61 -22.29
C LYS A 31 -24.73 -44.27 -22.46
N HIS A 32 -25.28 -44.01 -23.64
CA HIS A 32 -26.14 -42.84 -23.90
C HIS A 32 -27.61 -43.12 -23.56
N GLU A 33 -27.87 -43.70 -22.39
CA GLU A 33 -29.15 -43.55 -21.70
C GLU A 33 -28.91 -42.64 -20.50
N ALA A 34 -29.08 -41.34 -20.76
CA ALA A 34 -29.29 -40.24 -19.83
C ALA A 34 -28.55 -40.26 -18.48
N VAL A 35 -27.24 -39.99 -18.45
CA VAL A 35 -26.66 -39.28 -17.30
C VAL A 35 -27.05 -37.81 -17.47
N LEU A 36 -28.17 -37.44 -16.85
CA LEU A 36 -28.74 -36.11 -16.87
C LEU A 36 -27.70 -35.08 -16.41
N ARG A 37 -27.59 -33.95 -17.12
CA ARG A 37 -26.84 -32.76 -16.67
C ARG A 37 -27.23 -32.32 -15.25
N GLY A 38 -28.43 -32.69 -14.79
CA GLY A 38 -28.89 -32.51 -13.41
C GLY A 38 -28.04 -33.26 -12.39
N GLU A 39 -27.73 -34.54 -12.61
CA GLU A 39 -26.88 -35.32 -11.69
C GLU A 39 -25.44 -34.81 -11.67
N LEU A 40 -24.91 -34.34 -12.80
CA LEU A 40 -23.58 -33.75 -12.83
C LEU A 40 -23.54 -32.44 -12.02
N ASN A 41 -24.59 -31.62 -12.13
CA ASN A 41 -24.74 -30.41 -11.32
C ASN A 41 -24.92 -30.75 -9.84
N GLU A 42 -25.68 -31.80 -9.52
CA GLU A 42 -25.91 -32.26 -8.15
C GLU A 42 -24.65 -32.86 -7.53
N LEU A 43 -23.82 -33.57 -8.31
CA LEU A 43 -22.52 -34.10 -7.87
C LEU A 43 -21.48 -32.99 -7.70
N VAL A 44 -21.48 -32.00 -8.60
CA VAL A 44 -20.66 -30.79 -8.49
C VAL A 44 -21.09 -29.99 -7.27
N GLU A 45 -22.38 -29.77 -7.07
CA GLU A 45 -22.92 -29.04 -5.93
C GLU A 45 -22.70 -29.80 -4.61
N THR A 46 -22.82 -31.12 -4.62
CA THR A 46 -22.53 -31.98 -3.46
C THR A 46 -21.03 -32.05 -3.16
N SER A 47 -20.18 -32.15 -4.18
CA SER A 47 -18.72 -32.09 -4.00
C SER A 47 -18.26 -30.70 -3.58
N LEU A 48 -18.88 -29.62 -4.07
CA LEU A 48 -18.62 -28.26 -3.61
C LEU A 48 -19.06 -28.07 -2.14
N ARG A 49 -20.19 -28.69 -1.73
CA ARG A 49 -20.70 -28.68 -0.34
C ARG A 49 -19.89 -29.54 0.64
N ASN A 50 -19.38 -30.68 0.18
CA ASN A 50 -18.67 -31.67 0.99
C ASN A 50 -17.15 -31.65 0.82
N SER A 51 -16.61 -30.89 -0.14
CA SER A 51 -15.17 -30.81 -0.32
C SER A 51 -14.58 -30.03 0.84
N GLN A 52 -13.99 -30.78 1.75
CA GLN A 52 -13.20 -30.28 2.86
C GLN A 52 -12.16 -29.26 2.38
N THR A 53 -11.60 -29.43 1.17
CA THR A 53 -10.61 -28.51 0.61
C THR A 53 -11.17 -27.13 0.28
N ILE A 54 -12.45 -27.00 -0.08
CA ILE A 54 -13.08 -25.70 -0.39
C ILE A 54 -13.40 -24.96 0.89
N LYS A 55 -13.84 -25.67 1.94
CA LYS A 55 -14.01 -25.10 3.27
C LYS A 55 -12.68 -24.63 3.84
N GLU A 56 -11.64 -25.47 3.75
CA GLU A 56 -10.28 -25.10 4.17
C GLU A 56 -9.72 -23.90 3.38
N LEU A 57 -10.03 -23.81 2.08
CA LEU A 57 -9.63 -22.67 1.25
C LEU A 57 -10.40 -21.41 1.64
N ALA A 58 -11.70 -21.50 1.87
CA ALA A 58 -12.52 -20.38 2.34
C ALA A 58 -12.04 -19.87 3.69
N GLU A 59 -11.75 -20.76 4.65
CA GLU A 59 -11.17 -20.41 5.94
C GLU A 59 -9.79 -19.77 5.81
N LYS A 60 -8.94 -20.26 4.89
CA LYS A 60 -7.63 -19.64 4.61
C LYS A 60 -7.80 -18.24 4.01
N ILE A 61 -8.74 -18.06 3.09
CA ILE A 61 -9.05 -16.76 2.51
C ILE A 61 -9.53 -15.82 3.61
N ASP A 62 -10.46 -16.25 4.46
CA ASP A 62 -11.00 -15.45 5.56
C ASP A 62 -9.90 -15.02 6.54
N ARG A 63 -9.06 -15.97 6.98
CA ARG A 63 -7.88 -15.67 7.81
C ARG A 63 -6.93 -14.68 7.14
N ASN A 64 -6.65 -14.86 5.84
CA ASN A 64 -5.77 -13.95 5.10
C ASN A 64 -6.39 -12.56 4.96
N THR A 65 -7.69 -12.47 4.68
CA THR A 65 -8.41 -11.21 4.60
C THR A 65 -8.39 -10.49 5.94
N GLN A 66 -8.56 -11.21 7.05
CA GLN A 66 -8.41 -10.65 8.39
C GLN A 66 -7.00 -10.09 8.61
N THR A 67 -5.94 -10.88 8.33
CA THR A 67 -4.54 -10.42 8.46
C THR A 67 -4.26 -9.17 7.61
N LEU A 68 -4.79 -9.11 6.39
CA LEU A 68 -4.63 -7.94 5.51
C LEU A 68 -5.33 -6.71 6.08
N ASN A 69 -6.53 -6.87 6.62
CA ASN A 69 -7.27 -5.77 7.25
C ASN A 69 -6.56 -5.26 8.51
N GLU A 70 -6.03 -6.15 9.34
CA GLU A 70 -5.24 -5.80 10.52
C GLU A 70 -3.94 -5.06 10.15
N THR A 71 -3.23 -5.55 9.12
CA THR A 71 -2.01 -4.91 8.62
C THR A 71 -2.31 -3.51 8.10
N ARG A 72 -3.35 -3.36 7.28
CA ARG A 72 -3.77 -2.06 6.76
C ARG A 72 -4.15 -1.08 7.87
N ALA A 73 -4.91 -1.54 8.86
CA ALA A 73 -5.28 -0.70 10.01
C ALA A 73 -4.04 -0.25 10.81
N TRP A 74 -3.05 -1.15 10.96
CA TRP A 74 -1.76 -0.82 11.58
C TRP A 74 -0.98 0.20 10.76
N GLU A 75 -0.90 0.05 9.43
CA GLU A 75 -0.23 0.99 8.53
C GLU A 75 -0.88 2.38 8.60
N GLU A 76 -2.21 2.46 8.47
CA GLU A 76 -2.95 3.73 8.54
C GLU A 76 -2.72 4.45 9.88
N HIS A 77 -2.71 3.70 10.99
CA HIS A 77 -2.42 4.25 12.31
C HIS A 77 -0.97 4.74 12.41
N HIS A 78 -0.01 3.94 11.95
CA HIS A 78 1.41 4.24 12.06
C HIS A 78 1.83 5.42 11.17
N GLU A 79 1.25 5.55 9.98
CA GLU A 79 1.42 6.70 9.11
C GLU A 79 0.88 7.97 9.77
N ALA A 80 -0.31 7.90 10.39
CA ALA A 80 -0.89 9.03 11.11
C ALA A 80 -0.03 9.46 12.31
N GLU A 81 0.52 8.52 13.07
CA GLU A 81 1.43 8.82 14.18
C GLU A 81 2.74 9.43 13.69
N THR A 82 3.36 8.84 12.66
CA THR A 82 4.60 9.35 12.06
C THR A 82 4.41 10.76 11.53
N HIS A 83 3.29 11.01 10.84
CA HIS A 83 2.94 12.33 10.35
C HIS A 83 2.77 13.35 11.48
N ARG A 84 2.07 12.97 12.57
CA ARG A 84 1.93 13.83 13.76
C ARG A 84 3.29 14.15 14.39
N HIS A 85 4.16 13.16 14.58
CA HIS A 85 5.49 13.37 15.15
C HIS A 85 6.35 14.27 14.27
N ARG A 86 6.30 14.08 12.94
CA ARG A 86 6.99 14.96 11.98
C ARG A 86 6.51 16.40 12.11
N LEU A 87 5.19 16.63 12.14
CA LEU A 87 4.63 17.97 12.33
C LEU A 87 5.05 18.61 13.66
N LEU A 88 5.11 17.84 14.75
CA LEU A 88 5.58 18.33 16.04
C LEU A 88 7.06 18.73 16.00
N GLY A 89 7.91 17.90 15.39
CA GLY A 89 9.34 18.18 15.23
C GLY A 89 9.60 19.43 14.39
N LEU A 90 8.93 19.55 13.24
CA LEU A 90 9.03 20.73 12.38
C LEU A 90 8.56 22.00 13.10
N ARG A 91 7.44 21.91 13.85
CA ARG A 91 6.95 23.02 14.67
C ARG A 91 7.98 23.43 15.71
N GLN A 92 8.56 22.47 16.43
CA GLN A 92 9.55 22.75 17.46
C GLN A 92 10.78 23.43 16.88
N ALA A 93 11.31 22.92 15.76
CA ALA A 93 12.44 23.52 15.07
C ALA A 93 12.17 24.97 14.67
N MET A 94 11.02 25.25 14.07
CA MET A 94 10.63 26.59 13.61
C MET A 94 10.35 27.59 14.75
N MET A 95 9.90 27.12 15.92
CA MET A 95 9.50 28.01 17.03
C MET A 95 10.67 28.53 17.86
N GLU A 96 11.85 27.94 17.73
CA GLU A 96 13.05 28.44 18.38
C GLU A 96 13.47 29.79 17.78
N ASP A 97 14.12 30.65 18.58
CA ASP A 97 14.70 31.88 18.06
C ASP A 97 16.00 31.57 17.30
N PRO A 98 16.23 32.18 16.12
CA PRO A 98 17.47 31.97 15.38
C PRO A 98 18.64 32.65 16.10
N HIS A 99 19.77 31.95 16.16
CA HIS A 99 20.99 32.43 16.83
C HIS A 99 22.11 32.76 15.83
N ASP A 100 21.98 32.26 14.60
CA ASP A 100 22.88 32.53 13.48
C ASP A 100 22.10 32.45 12.16
N ARG A 101 22.78 32.75 11.05
CA ARG A 101 22.15 32.70 9.72
C ARG A 101 21.70 31.29 9.33
N LEU A 102 22.47 30.27 9.67
CA LEU A 102 22.20 28.90 9.26
C LEU A 102 20.95 28.35 9.96
N SER A 103 20.85 28.55 11.28
CA SER A 103 19.68 28.23 12.09
C SER A 103 18.45 28.96 11.58
N HIS A 104 18.56 30.23 11.20
CA HIS A 104 17.44 30.97 10.60
C HIS A 104 16.97 30.36 9.28
N GLU A 105 17.89 30.00 8.38
CA GLU A 105 17.55 29.34 7.10
C GLU A 105 16.93 27.96 7.33
N HIS A 106 17.46 27.16 8.26
CA HIS A 106 16.87 25.88 8.66
C HIS A 106 15.48 26.04 9.26
N GLN A 107 15.23 27.06 10.07
CA GLN A 107 13.91 27.35 10.65
C GLN A 107 12.90 27.76 9.59
N ILE A 108 13.33 28.54 8.58
CA ILE A 108 12.49 28.87 7.42
C ILE A 108 12.14 27.61 6.64
N GLU A 109 13.11 26.71 6.40
CA GLU A 109 12.84 25.47 5.68
C GLU A 109 11.92 24.53 6.46
N ALA A 110 12.15 24.38 7.78
CA ALA A 110 11.26 23.66 8.67
C ALA A 110 9.84 24.24 8.65
N GLY A 111 9.71 25.57 8.62
CA GLY A 111 8.44 26.26 8.49
C GLY A 111 7.75 25.98 7.16
N ARG A 112 8.48 26.03 6.04
CA ARG A 112 7.96 25.69 4.71
C ARG A 112 7.39 24.28 4.69
N GLU A 113 8.15 23.31 5.19
CA GLU A 113 7.75 21.92 5.25
C GLU A 113 6.56 21.69 6.20
N TYR A 114 6.55 22.38 7.34
CA TYR A 114 5.44 22.36 8.31
C TYR A 114 4.14 22.82 7.65
N LEU A 115 4.17 23.92 6.90
CA LEU A 115 3.00 24.44 6.21
C LEU A 115 2.53 23.53 5.08
N ALA A 116 3.46 22.98 4.29
CA ALA A 116 3.15 22.00 3.25
C ALA A 116 2.49 20.72 3.81
N SER A 117 2.82 20.38 5.06
CA SER A 117 2.28 19.21 5.76
C SER A 117 0.97 19.47 6.51
N GLY A 118 0.33 20.63 6.34
CA GLY A 118 -0.94 20.97 7.00
C GLY A 118 -0.80 21.72 8.33
N GLY A 119 0.30 22.46 8.52
CA GLY A 119 0.56 23.27 9.70
C GLY A 119 -0.53 24.29 10.03
N ASN A 120 -0.65 24.65 11.32
CA ASN A 120 -1.70 25.54 11.81
C ASN A 120 -1.38 27.04 11.69
N GLY A 121 -2.35 27.89 12.05
CA GLY A 121 -2.25 29.36 11.94
C GLY A 121 -1.13 29.98 12.78
N ILE A 122 -0.83 29.43 13.96
CA ILE A 122 0.31 29.92 14.77
C ILE A 122 1.64 29.66 14.05
N GLY A 123 1.76 28.51 13.37
CA GLY A 123 2.95 28.21 12.58
C GLY A 123 3.09 29.09 11.34
N HIS A 124 1.98 29.44 10.68
CA HIS A 124 1.99 30.42 9.60
C HIS A 124 2.53 31.78 10.07
N ALA A 125 2.00 32.31 11.18
CA ALA A 125 2.43 33.58 11.71
C ALA A 125 3.93 33.59 12.07
N ARG A 126 4.43 32.51 12.69
CA ARG A 126 5.86 32.37 12.98
C ARG A 126 6.71 32.30 11.72
N PHE A 127 6.28 31.53 10.72
CA PHE A 127 6.99 31.43 9.44
C PHE A 127 7.07 32.78 8.71
N GLU A 128 5.97 33.55 8.70
CA GLU A 128 5.95 34.89 8.12
C GLU A 128 6.88 35.85 8.89
N GLN A 129 6.90 35.76 10.22
CA GLN A 129 7.84 36.53 11.04
C GLN A 129 9.29 36.20 10.68
N LEU A 130 9.66 34.91 10.62
CA LEU A 130 11.02 34.47 10.24
C LEU A 130 11.39 34.98 8.84
N LEU A 131 10.48 34.90 7.87
CA LEU A 131 10.73 35.43 6.54
C LEU A 131 10.91 36.95 6.53
N ALA A 132 10.13 37.69 7.30
CA ALA A 132 10.26 39.13 7.41
C ALA A 132 11.61 39.53 8.05
N ASP A 133 11.97 38.87 9.15
CA ASP A 133 13.23 39.06 9.85
C ASP A 133 14.42 38.76 8.92
N TYR A 134 14.37 37.63 8.20
CA TYR A 134 15.42 37.25 7.24
C TYR A 134 15.57 38.26 6.11
N LYS A 135 14.45 38.72 5.53
CA LYS A 135 14.46 39.74 4.46
C LYS A 135 15.04 41.06 4.96
N TRP A 136 14.69 41.48 6.17
CA TRP A 136 15.24 42.69 6.76
C TRP A 136 16.75 42.58 6.97
N ARG A 137 17.22 41.48 7.56
CA ARG A 137 18.64 41.19 7.77
C ARG A 137 19.42 41.17 6.47
N LEU A 138 18.86 40.54 5.43
CA LEU A 138 19.45 40.50 4.10
C LEU A 138 19.57 41.90 3.49
N ALA A 139 18.55 42.74 3.64
CA ALA A 139 18.54 44.11 3.10
C ALA A 139 19.54 45.05 3.79
N HIS A 140 19.78 44.85 5.09
CA HIS A 140 20.66 45.70 5.90
C HIS A 140 22.06 45.08 6.12
N ALA A 141 22.32 43.90 5.53
CA ALA A 141 23.51 43.10 5.76
C ALA A 141 23.80 42.83 7.26
N ASP A 142 22.74 42.77 8.06
CA ASP A 142 22.81 42.62 9.51
C ASP A 142 22.52 41.18 9.93
N TRP A 143 23.58 40.46 10.29
CA TRP A 143 23.52 39.08 10.75
C TRP A 143 23.75 38.94 12.25
N ASP A 144 23.64 40.03 13.02
CA ASP A 144 23.76 39.98 14.47
C ASP A 144 22.42 39.58 15.11
N TYR A 145 22.36 38.36 15.65
CA TYR A 145 21.16 37.80 16.27
C TYR A 145 21.00 38.17 17.75
N THR A 146 21.91 38.97 18.33
CA THR A 146 21.76 39.49 19.70
C THR A 146 20.64 40.52 19.83
N HIS A 147 20.16 41.04 18.70
CA HIS A 147 19.03 41.95 18.61
C HIS A 147 18.05 41.53 17.50
N ARG A 148 16.79 41.91 17.68
CA ARG A 148 15.71 41.59 16.72
C ARG A 148 15.57 42.72 15.71
N PRO A 149 15.27 42.41 14.43
CA PRO A 149 14.85 43.42 13.46
C PRO A 149 13.68 44.26 14.00
N PRO A 150 13.61 45.56 13.66
CA PRO A 150 12.49 46.40 14.06
C PRO A 150 11.19 45.84 13.47
N THR A 151 10.24 45.48 14.33
CA THR A 151 8.89 45.11 13.89
C THR A 151 8.19 46.37 13.40
N THR A 152 7.77 46.43 12.14
CA THR A 152 7.20 47.62 11.47
C THR A 152 5.87 48.15 12.04
N ASN A 153 5.47 47.75 13.25
CA ASN A 153 4.24 48.16 13.91
C ASN A 153 4.44 48.84 15.29
N THR A 154 5.60 49.44 15.55
CA THR A 154 5.74 50.37 16.69
C THR A 154 6.03 51.76 16.15
N THR A 155 4.98 52.40 15.63
CA THR A 155 4.91 53.87 15.60
C THR A 155 3.95 54.23 16.72
N ASP A 156 4.47 54.95 17.72
CA ASP A 156 3.67 55.67 18.72
C ASP A 156 2.73 56.68 18.04
#